data_AF-A0A6I7PWR7-F1
#
_entry.id   AF-A0A6I7PWR7-F1
#
_cell.length_a   1.000
_cell.length_b   1.000
_cell.length_c   1.000
_cell.angle_alpha   90.00
_cell.angle_beta   90.00
_cell.angle_gamma   90.00
#
_symmetry.space_group_name_H-M   'P 1'
#
loop_
_entity.id
_entity.type
_entity.pdbx_description
1 polymer ?
#
loop_
_entity_poly.entity_id
_entity_poly.type
_entity_poly.pdbx_seq_one_letter_code
_entity_poly.pdbx_strand_id
1 'polypeptide(L)'
;MKHKIWISLLGLLVLPFLVSAEVIDIQVDGMVCAFCAQRIESSFNKQEAVDRVDVNLSERTVTLFIREGKSLSEEVIAKITRDSGYKLRALHRRP
;
A
#
# COMPACT_ATOMS: atom_id res chain seq x y z
N MET A 1 34.27 -20.54 43.54
CA MET A 1 33.03 -19.75 43.74
C MET A 1 32.90 -18.73 42.60
N LYS A 2 31.78 -18.78 41.86
CA LYS A 2 31.30 -17.83 40.83
C LYS A 2 32.10 -17.90 39.50
N HIS A 3 31.79 -18.78 38.54
CA HIS A 3 30.58 -18.82 37.69
C HIS A 3 29.99 -17.45 37.38
N LYS A 4 30.12 -17.04 36.11
CA LYS A 4 29.23 -16.21 35.26
C LYS A 4 30.00 -15.93 33.97
N ILE A 5 29.92 -16.80 32.95
CA ILE A 5 28.92 -16.69 31.87
C ILE A 5 28.86 -15.25 31.37
N TRP A 6 29.63 -14.95 30.32
CA TRP A 6 29.26 -13.89 29.38
C TRP A 6 29.15 -14.49 27.99
N ILE A 7 28.12 -15.32 27.84
CA ILE A 7 27.47 -15.50 26.54
C ILE A 7 26.61 -14.24 26.38
N SER A 8 26.97 -13.39 25.43
CA SER A 8 26.00 -12.48 24.79
C SER A 8 26.33 -12.49 23.31
N LEU A 9 25.75 -13.48 22.62
CA LEU A 9 24.69 -13.25 21.63
C LEU A 9 25.30 -12.59 20.38
N LEU A 10 25.84 -13.35 19.42
CA LEU A 10 25.06 -14.17 18.49
C LEU A 10 23.61 -13.65 18.37
N GLY A 11 23.35 -12.89 17.31
CA GLY A 11 21.97 -12.62 16.90
C GLY A 11 21.64 -11.15 16.72
N LEU A 12 22.20 -10.54 15.67
CA LEU A 12 21.43 -9.53 14.94
C LEU A 12 21.83 -9.52 13.47
N LEU A 13 21.89 -10.71 12.85
CA LEU A 13 21.60 -10.81 11.43
C LEU A 13 20.07 -10.80 11.30
N VAL A 14 19.45 -9.67 11.66
CA VAL A 14 18.07 -9.41 11.24
C VAL A 14 18.19 -9.23 9.75
N LEU A 15 17.96 -10.30 8.99
CA LEU A 15 17.65 -10.22 7.58
C LEU A 15 16.47 -9.26 7.48
N PRO A 16 16.61 -8.01 6.99
CA PRO A 16 15.45 -7.21 6.63
C PRO A 16 14.91 -7.68 5.27
N PHE A 17 15.32 -8.86 4.80
CA PHE A 17 15.51 -9.12 3.38
C PHE A 17 14.29 -9.70 2.66
N LEU A 18 13.15 -9.83 3.33
CA LEU A 18 11.96 -10.45 2.72
C LEU A 18 10.65 -9.78 3.18
N VAL A 19 10.57 -8.46 3.10
CA VAL A 19 9.26 -7.83 2.93
C VAL A 19 9.13 -7.49 1.45
N SER A 20 8.39 -8.32 0.72
CA SER A 20 8.05 -8.05 -0.68
C SER A 20 7.24 -6.75 -0.76
N ALA A 21 7.53 -5.92 -1.75
CA ALA A 21 6.73 -4.73 -2.04
C ALA A 21 5.32 -5.18 -2.46
N GLU A 22 4.32 -4.87 -1.63
CA GLU A 22 2.92 -5.23 -1.90
C GLU A 22 2.35 -4.35 -3.02
N VAL A 23 1.59 -4.94 -3.94
CA VAL A 23 0.85 -4.20 -4.96
C VAL A 23 -0.64 -4.47 -4.83
N ILE A 24 -1.44 -3.41 -4.82
CA ILE A 24 -2.89 -3.49 -4.63
C ILE A 24 -3.59 -2.86 -5.83
N ASP A 25 -4.39 -3.65 -6.54
CA ASP A 25 -5.26 -3.15 -7.60
C ASP A 25 -6.66 -2.89 -7.04
N ILE A 26 -7.15 -1.66 -7.21
CA ILE A 26 -8.51 -1.29 -6.83
C ILE A 26 -9.30 -0.89 -8.07
N GLN A 27 -10.53 -1.36 -8.14
CA GLN A 27 -11.49 -0.98 -9.16
C GLN A 27 -12.49 -0.02 -8.56
N VAL A 28 -12.80 1.07 -9.26
CA VAL A 28 -13.73 2.08 -8.77
C VAL A 28 -14.80 2.43 -9.81
N ASP A 29 -15.94 2.91 -9.33
CA ASP A 29 -16.98 3.51 -10.15
C ASP A 29 -16.94 5.05 -10.05
N GLY A 30 -17.35 5.73 -11.13
CA GLY A 30 -17.41 7.20 -11.19
C GLY A 30 -16.13 7.89 -11.70
N MET A 31 -15.06 7.14 -11.96
CA MET A 31 -13.87 7.69 -12.63
C MET A 31 -14.09 7.74 -14.15
N VAL A 32 -14.38 8.93 -14.69
CA VAL A 32 -14.81 9.11 -16.09
C VAL A 32 -13.96 10.11 -16.88
N CYS A 33 -12.96 10.75 -16.24
CA CYS A 33 -12.20 11.84 -16.85
C CYS A 33 -10.75 11.89 -16.35
N ALA A 34 -9.86 12.53 -17.10
CA ALA A 34 -8.44 12.66 -16.71
C ALA A 34 -8.25 13.43 -15.39
N PHE A 35 -9.01 14.52 -15.18
CA PHE A 35 -8.98 15.26 -13.91
C PHE A 35 -9.49 14.43 -12.72
N CYS A 36 -10.43 13.52 -12.99
CA CYS A 36 -10.97 12.58 -12.01
C CYS A 36 -9.89 11.56 -11.60
N ALA A 37 -9.17 11.02 -12.58
CA ALA A 37 -8.02 10.14 -12.34
C ALA A 37 -6.94 10.84 -11.50
N GLN A 38 -6.58 12.08 -11.85
CA GLN A 38 -5.58 12.84 -11.10
C GLN A 38 -6.00 13.08 -9.64
N ARG A 39 -7.29 13.27 -9.36
CA ARG A 39 -7.82 13.46 -8.01
C ARG A 39 -7.59 12.22 -7.14
N ILE A 40 -8.02 11.05 -7.61
CA ILE A 40 -7.86 9.81 -6.83
C ILE A 40 -6.38 9.44 -6.66
N GLU A 41 -5.59 9.62 -7.71
CA GLU A 41 -4.13 9.44 -7.67
C GLU A 41 -3.48 10.31 -6.58
N SER A 42 -3.82 11.59 -6.57
CA SER A 42 -3.32 12.55 -5.58
C SER A 42 -3.74 12.22 -4.15
N SER A 43 -4.92 11.63 -3.94
CA SER A 43 -5.38 11.20 -2.61
C SER A 43 -4.56 10.03 -2.06
N PHE A 44 -4.18 9.08 -2.91
CA PHE A 44 -3.37 7.94 -2.52
C PHE A 44 -1.88 8.27 -2.40
N ASN A 45 -1.34 9.12 -3.27
CA ASN A 45 0.06 9.58 -3.19
C ASN A 45 0.40 10.32 -1.87
N LYS A 46 -0.61 10.83 -1.15
CA LYS A 46 -0.44 11.46 0.17
C LYS A 46 -0.25 10.46 1.32
N GLN A 47 -0.49 9.18 1.09
CA GLN A 47 -0.36 8.17 2.15
C GLN A 47 1.10 7.78 2.34
N GLU A 48 1.57 7.81 3.59
CA GLU A 48 2.96 7.44 3.92
C GLU A 48 3.30 6.00 3.51
N ALA A 49 2.31 5.11 3.45
CA ALA A 49 2.51 3.72 3.03
C ALA A 49 2.54 3.53 1.51
N VAL A 50 2.14 4.52 0.70
CA VAL A 50 2.07 4.41 -0.76
C VAL A 50 3.33 4.99 -1.40
N ASP A 51 4.05 4.17 -2.15
CA ASP A 51 5.25 4.57 -2.89
C ASP A 51 4.91 5.24 -4.23
N ARG A 52 4.00 4.63 -4.97
CA ARG A 52 3.57 5.07 -6.30
C ARG A 52 2.12 4.67 -6.56
N VAL A 53 1.44 5.44 -7.38
CA VAL A 53 0.09 5.17 -7.85
C VAL A 53 0.05 5.24 -9.36
N ASP A 54 -0.51 4.20 -10.00
CA ASP A 54 -0.87 4.24 -11.41
C ASP A 54 -2.38 4.25 -11.56
N VAL A 55 -2.89 4.97 -12.56
CA VAL A 55 -4.32 4.97 -12.89
C VAL A 55 -4.53 4.59 -14.34
N ASN A 56 -5.38 3.60 -14.56
CA ASN A 56 -5.90 3.24 -15.87
C ASN A 56 -7.37 3.67 -15.96
N LEU A 57 -7.62 4.74 -16.74
CA LEU A 57 -8.97 5.30 -16.90
C LEU A 57 -9.90 4.38 -17.71
N SER A 58 -9.37 3.66 -18.70
CA SER A 58 -10.16 2.74 -19.53
C SER A 58 -10.74 1.60 -18.68
N GLU A 59 -9.89 1.01 -17.83
CA GLU A 59 -10.26 -0.10 -16.94
C GLU A 59 -10.89 0.36 -15.61
N ARG A 60 -10.80 1.67 -15.31
CA ARG A 60 -11.18 2.26 -14.01
C ARG A 60 -10.47 1.59 -12.84
N THR A 61 -9.19 1.33 -13.04
CA THR A 61 -8.32 0.67 -12.08
C THR A 61 -7.29 1.65 -11.56
N VAL A 62 -7.05 1.62 -10.25
CA VAL A 62 -5.93 2.30 -9.60
C VAL A 62 -5.03 1.22 -9.01
N THR A 63 -3.74 1.27 -9.36
CA THR A 63 -2.73 0.34 -8.85
C THR A 63 -1.87 1.07 -7.83
N LEU A 64 -1.85 0.57 -6.60
CA LEU A 64 -1.09 1.11 -5.48
C LEU A 64 0.15 0.26 -5.27
N PHE A 65 1.33 0.86 -5.37
CA PHE A 65 2.59 0.25 -5.00
C PHE A 65 2.90 0.65 -3.57
N ILE A 66 2.97 -0.32 -2.66
CA ILE A 66 3.14 -0.09 -1.23
C ILE A 66 4.64 -0.10 -0.89
N ARG A 67 5.05 0.83 -0.02
CA ARG A 67 6.44 0.89 0.48
C ARG A 67 6.76 -0.37 1.29
N GLU A 68 8.00 -0.83 1.19
CA GLU A 68 8.48 -1.97 1.96
C GLU A 68 8.28 -1.75 3.47
N GLY A 69 7.81 -2.78 4.17
CA GLY A 69 7.52 -2.74 5.61
C GLY A 69 6.27 -1.94 6.01
N LYS A 70 5.52 -1.40 5.04
CA LYS A 70 4.24 -0.72 5.26
C LYS A 70 3.09 -1.55 4.72
N SER A 71 1.88 -1.20 5.13
CA SER A 71 0.64 -1.77 4.60
C SER A 71 -0.46 -0.71 4.61
N LEU A 72 -1.42 -0.86 3.71
CA LEU A 72 -2.72 -0.19 3.82
C LEU A 72 -3.77 -1.24 4.16
N SER A 73 -4.66 -0.94 5.12
CA SER A 73 -5.82 -1.77 5.37
C SER A 73 -6.91 -1.52 4.32
N GLU A 74 -7.78 -2.49 4.10
CA GLU A 74 -8.89 -2.34 3.14
C GLU A 74 -9.85 -1.23 3.55
N GLU A 75 -10.05 -1.03 4.87
CA GLU A 75 -10.88 0.04 5.41
C GLU A 75 -10.33 1.43 5.08
N VAL A 76 -9.00 1.60 5.18
CA VAL A 76 -8.32 2.85 4.82
C VAL A 76 -8.45 3.10 3.33
N ILE A 77 -8.24 2.08 2.49
CA ILE A 77 -8.40 2.18 1.03
C ILE A 77 -9.84 2.57 0.68
N ALA A 78 -10.83 1.89 1.26
CA ALA A 78 -12.24 2.17 1.04
C ALA A 78 -12.61 3.59 1.50
N LYS A 79 -12.05 4.05 2.63
CA LYS A 79 -12.25 5.41 3.14
C LYS A 79 -11.68 6.45 2.18
N ILE A 80 -10.41 6.33 1.77
CA ILE A 80 -9.77 7.28 0.85
C ILE A 80 -10.52 7.34 -0.48
N THR A 81 -10.94 6.18 -0.99
CA THR A 81 -11.72 6.07 -2.23
C THR A 81 -13.05 6.83 -2.11
N ARG A 82 -13.79 6.62 -1.02
CA ARG A 82 -15.05 7.31 -0.72
C ARG A 82 -14.85 8.81 -0.55
N ASP A 83 -13.86 9.22 0.23
CA ASP A 83 -13.56 10.64 0.50
C ASP A 83 -13.11 11.37 -0.78
N SER A 84 -12.59 10.63 -1.76
CA SER A 84 -12.25 11.16 -3.09
C SER A 84 -13.45 11.25 -4.03
N GLY A 85 -14.63 10.76 -3.61
CA GLY A 85 -15.88 10.83 -4.37
C GLY A 85 -16.19 9.60 -5.23
N TYR A 86 -15.51 8.47 -4.99
CA TYR A 86 -15.66 7.25 -5.78
C TYR A 86 -16.23 6.10 -4.96
N LYS A 87 -16.84 5.14 -5.64
CA LYS A 87 -17.29 3.89 -5.02
C LYS A 87 -16.26 2.80 -5.29
N LEU A 88 -15.77 2.16 -4.24
CA LEU A 88 -14.91 0.98 -4.36
C LEU A 88 -15.75 -0.20 -4.86
N ARG A 89 -15.35 -0.79 -5.99
CA ARG A 89 -16.02 -1.93 -6.62
C ARG A 89 -15.31 -3.24 -6.28
N ALA A 90 -13.99 -3.26 -6.35
CA ALA A 90 -13.17 -4.42 -6.03
C ALA A 90 -11.80 -4.00 -5.52
N LEU A 91 -11.16 -4.86 -4.75
CA LEU A 91 -9.81 -4.72 -4.25
C LEU A 91 -9.11 -6.08 -4.39
N HIS A 92 -7.92 -6.07 -4.98
CA HIS A 92 -7.10 -7.26 -5.16
C HIS A 92 -5.65 -6.97 -4.72
N ARG A 93 -5.16 -7.74 -3.75
CA ARG A 93 -3.74 -7.72 -3.36
C ARG A 93 -2.98 -8.73 -4.21
N ARG A 94 -1.95 -8.26 -4.90
CA ARG A 94 -1.04 -9.11 -5.68
C ARG A 94 0.07 -9.62 -4.74
N PRO A 95 0.43 -10.91 -4.83
CA PRO A 95 1.53 -11.49 -4.07
C PRO A 95 2.90 -10.96 -4.52
#